data_AF-A0A929NUL9-F1
#
_entry.id   AF-A0A929NUL9-F1
#
_cell.length_a   1.000
_cell.length_b   1.000
_cell.length_c   1.000
_cell.angle_alpha   90.00
_cell.angle_beta   90.00
_cell.angle_gamma   90.00
#
_symmetry.space_group_name_H-M   'P 1'
#
loop_
_entity.id
_entity.type
_entity.pdbx_description
1 polymer ?
#
loop_
_entity_poly.entity_id
_entity_poly.type
_entity_poly.pdbx_seq_one_letter_code
_entity_poly.pdbx_strand_id
1 'polypeptide(L)' 'MTDHESTKHTVDAVAVGVAGATWVDWLPDVAAGLSIVWLLIRIWESNTVKRLTGREEGDSP' A
#
# COMPACT_ATOMS: atom_id res chain seq x y z
N MET A 1 3.11 6.24 46.93
CA MET A 1 3.69 5.16 46.09
C MET A 1 2.86 5.00 44.81
N THR A 2 2.30 6.08 44.26
CA THR A 2 1.19 6.02 43.29
C THR A 2 1.52 6.73 41.96
N ASP A 3 2.55 7.57 41.93
CA ASP A 3 2.95 8.34 40.75
C ASP A 3 3.66 7.49 39.68
N HIS A 4 4.49 6.53 40.09
CA HIS A 4 5.31 5.75 39.15
C HIS A 4 4.47 4.79 38.28
N GLU A 5 3.40 4.22 38.82
CA GLU A 5 2.52 3.30 38.09
C GLU A 5 1.68 4.04 37.03
N SER A 6 1.16 5.22 37.35
CA SER A 6 0.36 6.04 36.42
C SER A 6 1.19 6.53 35.23
N THR A 7 2.42 7.00 35.48
CA THR A 7 3.33 7.42 34.41
C THR A 7 3.72 6.26 33.51
N LYS A 8 4.02 5.08 34.08
CA LYS A 8 4.38 3.89 33.30
C LYS A 8 3.23 3.41 32.43
N HIS A 9 1.99 3.41 32.94
CA HIS A 9 0.82 3.01 32.17
C HIS A 9 0.51 4.00 31.04
N THR A 10 0.71 5.29 31.27
CA THR A 10 0.53 6.31 30.23
C THR A 10 1.57 6.16 29.12
N VAL A 11 2.83 5.92 29.49
CA VAL A 11 3.93 5.67 28.54
C VAL A 11 3.69 4.40 27.72
N ASP A 12 3.21 3.33 28.34
CA ASP A 12 2.93 2.06 27.65
C ASP A 12 1.79 2.22 26.63
N ALA A 13 0.71 2.91 27.01
CA ALA A 13 -0.39 3.22 26.10
C ALA A 13 0.06 4.07 24.90
N VAL A 14 0.92 5.07 25.13
CA VAL A 14 1.51 5.89 24.06
C VAL A 14 2.41 5.05 23.16
N ALA A 15 3.26 4.19 23.72
CA ALA A 15 4.17 3.34 22.95
C ALA A 15 3.41 2.36 22.04
N VAL A 16 2.37 1.71 22.56
CA VAL A 16 1.49 0.83 21.77
C VAL A 16 0.75 1.62 20.70
N GLY A 17 0.27 2.84 21.01
CA GLY A 17 -0.37 3.73 20.06
C GLY A 17 0.54 4.14 18.91
N VAL A 18 1.78 4.53 19.22
CA VAL A 18 2.80 4.89 18.21
C VAL A 18 3.17 3.68 17.36
N ALA A 19 3.39 2.52 17.98
CA ALA A 19 3.67 1.28 17.24
C ALA A 19 2.53 0.95 16.27
N GLY A 20 1.28 1.04 16.73
CA GLY A 20 0.09 0.85 15.88
C GLY A 20 -0.02 1.89 14.77
N ALA A 21 0.28 3.15 15.06
CA ALA A 21 0.28 4.23 14.08
C ALA A 21 1.28 3.97 12.95
N THR A 22 2.49 3.46 13.24
CA THR A 22 3.48 3.11 12.21
C THR A 22 2.95 2.05 11.23
N TRP A 23 2.15 1.09 11.69
CA TRP A 23 1.51 0.08 10.81
C TRP A 23 0.39 0.63 9.94
N VAL A 24 -0.19 1.78 10.30
CA VAL A 24 -1.18 2.47 9.47
C VAL A 24 -0.48 3.47 8.55
N ASP A 25 0.65 4.02 8.97
CA ASP A 25 1.41 5.04 8.24
C ASP A 25 2.06 4.50 6.96
N TRP A 26 2.45 3.22 6.91
CA TRP A 26 2.96 2.60 5.67
C TRP A 26 1.86 2.10 4.71
N LEU A 27 0.59 2.13 5.15
CA LEU A 27 -0.55 1.68 4.36
C LEU A 27 -0.74 2.50 3.06
N PRO A 28 -0.62 3.85 3.07
CA PRO A 28 -0.67 4.69 1.87
C PRO A 28 0.46 4.40 0.89
N ASP A 29 1.68 4.13 1.37
CA ASP A 29 2.82 3.81 0.51
C ASP A 29 2.62 2.47 -0.21
N VAL A 30 2.12 1.45 0.50
CA VAL A 30 1.77 0.15 -0.11
C VAL A 30 0.62 0.32 -1.10
N ALA A 31 -0.41 1.11 -0.76
CA ALA A 31 -1.52 1.40 -1.65
C ALA A 31 -1.07 2.16 -2.92
N ALA A 32 -0.13 3.11 -2.78
CA ALA A 32 0.47 3.82 -3.90
C ALA A 32 1.29 2.87 -4.78
N GLY A 33 2.11 2.00 -4.19
CA GLY A 33 2.84 0.96 -4.91
C GLY A 33 1.92 0.03 -5.70
N LEU A 34 0.86 -0.46 -5.07
CA LEU A 34 -0.18 -1.25 -5.74
C LEU A 34 -0.87 -0.47 -6.86
N SER A 35 -1.13 0.82 -6.67
CA SER A 35 -1.73 1.69 -7.69
C SER A 35 -0.82 1.86 -8.91
N ILE A 36 0.50 1.96 -8.70
CA ILE A 36 1.49 2.00 -9.77
C ILE A 36 1.50 0.66 -10.52
N VAL A 37 1.57 -0.46 -9.82
CA VAL A 37 1.53 -1.80 -10.43
C VAL A 37 0.22 -1.99 -11.23
N TRP A 38 -0.91 -1.60 -10.65
CA TRP A 38 -2.21 -1.64 -11.32
C TRP A 38 -2.23 -0.76 -12.56
N LEU A 39 -1.67 0.45 -12.49
CA LEU A 39 -1.55 1.35 -13.64
C LEU A 39 -0.69 0.73 -14.74
N LEU A 40 0.42 0.07 -14.42
CA LEU A 40 1.25 -0.62 -15.40
C LEU A 40 0.51 -1.76 -16.08
N ILE A 41 -0.21 -2.59 -15.32
CA ILE A 41 -1.06 -3.67 -15.85
C ILE A 41 -2.19 -3.08 -16.73
N ARG A 42 -2.81 -2.00 -16.29
CA ARG A 42 -3.89 -1.30 -17.01
C ARG A 42 -3.41 -0.67 -18.31
N ILE A 43 -2.21 -0.08 -18.29
CA ILE A 43 -1.55 0.44 -19.48
C ILE A 43 -1.32 -0.71 -20.46
N TRP A 44 -0.89 -1.87 -19.98
CA TRP A 44 -0.68 -3.06 -20.82
C TRP A 44 -1.98 -3.63 -21.43
N GLU A 45 -3.08 -3.62 -20.68
CA GLU A 45 -4.42 -4.02 -21.15
C GLU A 45 -5.03 -3.00 -22.14
N SER A 46 -4.65 -1.73 -22.04
CA SER A 46 -5.22 -0.67 -22.86
C SER A 46 -4.96 -0.92 -24.35
N ASN A 47 -6.03 -0.90 -25.15
CA ASN A 47 -6.02 -1.20 -26.59
C ASN A 47 -4.91 -0.48 -27.36
N THR A 48 -4.56 0.76 -26.98
CA THR A 48 -3.46 1.52 -27.60
C THR A 48 -2.11 0.84 -27.40
N VAL A 49 -1.81 0.36 -26.21
CA VAL A 49 -0.55 -0.32 -25.90
C VAL A 49 -0.57 -1.74 -26.42
N LYS A 50 -1.72 -2.43 -26.38
CA LYS A 50 -1.92 -3.74 -27.01
C LYS A 50 -1.59 -3.70 -28.52
N ARG A 51 -2.07 -2.64 -29.20
CA ARG A 51 -1.78 -2.37 -30.63
C ARG A 51 -0.32 -1.96 -30.88
N LEU A 52 0.31 -1.25 -29.93
CA LEU A 52 1.72 -0.86 -30.00
C LEU A 52 2.69 -2.03 -29.72
N THR A 53 2.31 -2.95 -28.83
CA THR A 53 3.10 -4.14 -28.48
C THR A 53 2.85 -5.32 -29.42
N GLY A 54 1.99 -5.17 -30.43
CA GLY A 54 1.75 -6.19 -31.46
C GLY A 54 1.15 -7.49 -30.90
N ARG A 55 0.53 -7.43 -29.73
CA ARG A 55 -0.13 -8.57 -29.05
C ARG A 55 -1.62 -8.55 -29.31
N GLU A 56 -2.01 -8.24 -30.54
CA GLU A 56 -3.32 -8.63 -31.04
C GLU A 56 -3.41 -10.14 -30.79
N GLU A 57 -4.29 -10.53 -29.86
CA GLU A 57 -4.61 -11.95 -29.70
C GLU A 57 -4.83 -12.51 -31.08
N GLY A 58 -4.09 -13.57 -31.42
CA GLY A 58 -4.08 -14.17 -32.75
C GLY A 58 -5.50 -14.49 -33.19
N ASP A 59 -6.09 -13.54 -33.91
CA ASP A 59 -7.13 -13.79 -34.89
C ASP A 59 -6.38 -14.38 -36.08
N SER A 60 -6.22 -15.70 -36.01
CA SER A 60 -5.75 -16.53 -37.11
C SER A 60 -6.89 -17.50 -37.43
N PRO A 61 -7.01 -17.87 -38.71
CA PRO A 61 -8.13 -17.56 -39.63
C PRO A 61 -9.42 -18.38 -39.46
#